data_AF-A0A081RQS3-F1
#
_entry.id   AF-A0A081RQS3-F1
#
_cell.length_a   1.000
_cell.length_b   1.000
_cell.length_c   1.000
_cell.angle_alpha   90.00
_cell.angle_beta   90.00
_cell.angle_gamma   90.00
#
_symmetry.space_group_name_H-M   'P 1'
#
loop_
_entity.id
_entity.type
_entity.pdbx_description
1 polymer ?
#
loop_
_entity_poly.entity_id
_entity_poly.type
_entity_poly.pdbx_seq_one_letter_code
_entity_poly.pdbx_strand_id
1 'polypeptide(L)'
;MLWGGSPQAEPDSVQLKALRKLRRRRPLDGVVWAMTEEQLSQRPQMDTALRMLQKQGRQLGWQAPVYVWNVRHSNWDQRDRPTQTIGCLLPEACTPQALEQSLNQLPPQLTARGIGQALAENRHDFLLRLAQYMLAGGVERWVRHLSPLLTRQPIWLAGVMFSLPLAVQPGMTEHGWWADASWDGIREDVR
;
A
#
# COMPACT_ATOMS: atom_id res chain seq x y z
N MET A 1 -4.07 13.84 3.96
CA MET A 1 -3.82 12.51 4.55
C MET A 1 -3.55 12.69 6.04
N LEU A 2 -3.82 11.69 6.87
CA LEU A 2 -3.51 11.73 8.30
C LEU A 2 -2.66 10.51 8.64
N TRP A 3 -1.64 10.69 9.48
CA TRP A 3 -0.89 9.57 10.01
C TRP A 3 -1.67 8.90 11.13
N GLY A 4 -1.88 7.58 10.97
CA GLY A 4 -2.71 6.77 11.86
C GLY A 4 -1.92 5.99 12.91
N GLY A 5 -0.60 6.19 13.01
CA GLY A 5 0.23 5.46 13.96
C GLY A 5 0.89 4.19 13.41
N SER A 6 1.61 3.50 14.29
CA SER A 6 2.16 2.18 13.99
C SER A 6 1.04 1.12 14.03
N PRO A 7 0.99 0.19 13.05
CA PRO A 7 0.03 -0.91 13.07
C PRO A 7 0.29 -1.93 14.20
N GLN A 8 1.42 -1.81 14.90
CA GLN A 8 1.77 -2.64 16.06
C GLN A 8 1.31 -2.01 17.39
N ALA A 9 0.84 -0.76 17.36
CA ALA A 9 0.37 -0.03 18.52
C ALA A 9 -1.16 -0.03 18.60
N GLU A 10 -1.67 0.21 19.80
CA GLU A 10 -3.09 0.40 20.04
C GLU A 10 -3.60 1.65 19.29
N PRO A 11 -4.76 1.59 18.60
CA PRO A 11 -5.30 2.75 17.91
C PRO A 11 -5.61 3.89 18.87
N ASP A 12 -5.22 5.11 18.50
CA ASP A 12 -5.46 6.30 19.30
C ASP A 12 -6.97 6.62 19.36
N SER A 13 -7.59 6.24 20.47
CA SER A 13 -9.03 6.43 20.67
C SER A 13 -9.45 7.91 20.68
N VAL A 14 -8.56 8.84 21.04
CA VAL A 14 -8.84 10.28 21.03
C VAL A 14 -8.89 10.78 19.59
N GLN A 15 -7.89 10.43 18.79
CA GLN A 15 -7.85 10.76 17.36
C GLN A 15 -9.05 10.16 16.61
N LEU A 16 -9.38 8.88 16.84
CA LEU A 16 -10.50 8.21 16.17
C LEU A 16 -11.86 8.82 16.55
N LYS A 17 -12.06 9.20 17.82
CA LYS A 17 -13.26 9.92 18.26
C LYS A 17 -13.37 11.28 17.57
N ALA A 18 -12.27 12.00 17.41
CA ALA A 18 -12.25 13.28 16.69
C ALA A 18 -12.65 13.10 15.22
N LEU A 19 -12.10 12.10 14.54
CA LEU A 19 -12.45 11.78 13.14
C LEU A 19 -13.93 11.48 12.96
N ARG A 20 -14.52 10.70 13.88
CA ARG A 20 -15.96 10.39 13.84
C ARG A 20 -16.86 11.62 14.03
N LYS A 21 -16.38 12.65 14.73
CA LYS A 21 -17.10 13.93 14.85
C LYS A 21 -17.11 14.72 13.55
N LEU A 22 -16.06 14.61 12.74
CA LEU A 22 -15.96 15.32 11.45
C LEU A 22 -16.90 14.71 10.39
N ARG A 23 -16.97 13.36 10.30
CA ARG A 23 -17.87 12.65 9.38
C ARG A 23 -18.50 11.44 10.06
N ARG A 24 -19.83 11.42 10.15
CA ARG A 24 -20.57 10.39 10.93
C ARG A 24 -20.67 9.02 10.26
N ARG A 25 -20.70 8.92 8.93
CA ARG A 25 -20.95 7.65 8.20
C ARG A 25 -19.69 6.94 7.71
N ARG A 26 -18.76 7.69 7.12
CA ARG A 26 -17.47 7.20 6.63
C ARG A 26 -16.39 8.17 7.14
N PRO A 27 -15.91 7.98 8.38
CA PRO A 27 -14.90 8.87 8.96
C PRO A 27 -13.57 8.85 8.22
N LEU A 28 -13.28 7.74 7.52
CA LEU A 28 -12.10 7.51 6.69
C LEU A 28 -12.53 6.92 5.34
N ASP A 29 -11.98 7.47 4.26
CA ASP A 29 -12.22 6.97 2.90
C ASP A 29 -11.36 5.74 2.58
N GLY A 30 -10.18 5.61 3.22
CA GLY A 30 -9.31 4.46 3.11
C GLY A 30 -8.19 4.47 4.15
N VAL A 31 -7.56 3.32 4.36
CA VAL A 31 -6.38 3.15 5.21
C VAL A 31 -5.24 2.61 4.37
N VAL A 32 -4.08 3.27 4.43
CA VAL A 32 -2.88 2.80 3.75
C VAL A 32 -1.96 2.19 4.78
N TRP A 33 -1.72 0.89 4.67
CA TRP A 33 -0.79 0.16 5.52
C TRP A 33 0.54 0.01 4.78
N ALA A 34 1.45 0.95 5.06
CA ALA A 34 2.81 0.92 4.53
C ALA A 34 3.68 -0.12 5.27
N MET A 35 4.42 -0.94 4.52
CA MET A 35 5.29 -1.98 5.07
C MET A 35 6.47 -2.32 4.14
N THR A 36 7.50 -2.95 4.69
CA THR A 36 8.59 -3.56 3.89
C THR A 36 8.29 -5.03 3.55
N GLU A 37 9.09 -5.65 2.68
CA GLU A 37 8.93 -7.07 2.35
C GLU A 37 9.21 -7.97 3.58
N GLU A 38 10.16 -7.57 4.42
CA GLU A 38 10.47 -8.26 5.66
C GLU A 38 9.25 -8.29 6.58
N GLN A 39 8.56 -7.16 6.73
CA GLN A 39 7.34 -7.06 7.54
C GLN A 39 6.19 -7.91 6.97
N LEU A 40 6.04 -7.95 5.64
CA LEU A 40 5.06 -8.82 4.96
C LEU A 40 5.31 -10.31 5.26
N SER A 41 6.56 -10.72 5.47
CA SER A 41 6.87 -12.11 5.79
C SER A 41 6.60 -12.51 7.25
N GLN A 42 6.45 -11.52 8.14
CA GLN A 42 6.35 -11.73 9.59
C GLN A 42 4.90 -11.91 10.05
N ARG A 43 4.42 -13.16 10.05
CA ARG A 43 3.03 -13.49 10.45
C ARG A 43 2.58 -12.88 11.78
N PRO A 44 3.35 -12.93 12.88
CA PRO A 44 2.89 -12.35 14.15
C PRO A 44 2.63 -10.84 14.07
N GLN A 45 3.44 -10.11 13.28
CA GLN A 45 3.26 -8.68 13.06
C GLN A 45 2.05 -8.41 12.17
N MET A 46 1.81 -9.23 11.15
CA MET A 46 0.63 -9.12 10.30
C MET A 46 -0.65 -9.38 11.10
N ASP A 47 -0.69 -10.43 11.91
CA ASP A 47 -1.84 -10.76 12.74
C ASP A 47 -2.15 -9.65 13.75
N THR A 48 -1.10 -9.04 14.32
CA THR A 48 -1.25 -7.91 15.23
C THR A 48 -1.81 -6.69 14.50
N ALA A 49 -1.24 -6.34 13.35
CA ALA A 49 -1.75 -5.25 12.51
C ALA A 49 -3.23 -5.44 12.14
N LEU A 50 -3.62 -6.65 11.77
CA LEU A 50 -5.01 -6.95 11.44
C LEU A 50 -5.94 -6.79 12.65
N ARG A 51 -5.52 -7.22 13.83
CA ARG A 51 -6.29 -6.97 15.07
C ARG A 51 -6.43 -5.47 15.36
N MET A 52 -5.36 -4.69 15.16
CA MET A 52 -5.40 -3.24 15.37
C MET A 52 -6.31 -2.54 14.35
N LEU A 53 -6.27 -2.93 13.08
CA LEU A 53 -7.19 -2.43 12.05
C LEU A 53 -8.65 -2.76 12.36
N GLN A 54 -8.94 -3.98 12.83
CA GLN A 54 -10.29 -4.37 13.28
C GLN A 54 -10.74 -3.53 14.49
N LYS A 55 -9.84 -3.28 15.44
CA LYS A 55 -10.13 -2.45 16.62
C LYS A 55 -10.39 -1.00 16.24
N GLN A 56 -9.59 -0.45 15.32
CA GLN A 56 -9.81 0.88 14.74
C GLN A 56 -11.18 0.98 14.08
N GLY A 57 -11.54 0.02 13.22
CA GLY A 57 -12.84 -0.01 12.55
C GLY A 57 -14.02 -0.07 13.53
N ARG A 58 -13.91 -0.87 14.58
CA ARG A 58 -14.92 -0.93 15.67
C ARG A 58 -15.09 0.40 16.39
N GLN A 59 -13.99 1.08 16.73
CA GLN A 59 -14.05 2.38 17.40
C GLN A 59 -14.66 3.47 16.50
N LEU A 60 -14.35 3.43 15.20
CA LEU A 60 -14.94 4.33 14.20
C LEU A 60 -16.40 4.00 13.89
N GLY A 61 -16.84 2.77 14.11
CA GLY A 61 -18.14 2.26 13.64
C GLY A 61 -18.18 2.06 12.12
N TRP A 62 -17.02 2.03 11.47
CA TRP A 62 -16.83 1.92 10.03
C TRP A 62 -15.49 1.25 9.75
N GLN A 63 -15.48 0.22 8.90
CA GLN A 63 -14.26 -0.41 8.43
C GLN A 63 -13.93 0.13 7.04
N ALA A 64 -12.94 1.01 6.95
CA ALA A 64 -12.47 1.57 5.68
C ALA A 64 -11.72 0.51 4.86
N PRO A 65 -11.72 0.63 3.51
CA PRO A 65 -10.88 -0.19 2.64
C PRO A 65 -9.40 -0.04 3.02
N VAL A 66 -8.67 -1.14 3.00
CA VAL A 66 -7.25 -1.20 3.31
C VAL A 66 -6.44 -1.37 2.03
N TYR A 67 -5.48 -0.50 1.81
CA TYR A 67 -4.47 -0.61 0.75
C TYR A 67 -3.16 -1.03 1.41
N VAL A 68 -2.62 -2.17 1.00
CA VAL A 68 -1.27 -2.58 1.40
C VAL A 68 -0.29 -1.84 0.49
N TRP A 69 0.69 -1.16 1.09
CA TRP A 69 1.70 -0.42 0.34
C TRP A 69 3.08 -0.93 0.69
N ASN A 70 3.75 -1.59 -0.25
CA ASN A 70 5.10 -2.08 -0.03
C ASN A 70 6.15 -1.08 -0.48
N VAL A 71 6.92 -0.61 0.51
CA VAL A 71 8.05 0.28 0.30
C VAL A 71 9.29 -0.61 0.09
N ARG A 72 9.80 -0.61 -1.13
CA ARG A 72 10.96 -1.38 -1.59
C ARG A 72 12.23 -0.58 -1.38
N HIS A 73 13.37 -1.27 -1.36
CA HIS A 73 14.68 -0.61 -1.30
C HIS A 73 15.32 -0.55 -2.70
N SER A 74 16.17 0.45 -2.89
CA SER A 74 17.02 0.63 -4.07
C SER A 74 18.42 0.98 -3.60
N ASN A 75 19.43 0.33 -4.18
CA ASN A 75 20.84 0.67 -3.95
C ASN A 75 21.26 1.91 -4.75
N TRP A 76 20.47 2.28 -5.76
CA TRP A 76 20.72 3.41 -6.65
C TRP A 76 19.88 4.60 -6.23
N ASP A 77 20.38 5.81 -6.47
CA ASP A 77 19.61 7.04 -6.28
C ASP A 77 18.49 7.14 -7.31
N GLN A 78 17.27 7.36 -6.82
CA GLN A 78 16.02 7.35 -7.58
C GLN A 78 15.20 8.62 -7.34
N ARG A 79 15.79 9.65 -6.70
CA ARG A 79 15.06 10.83 -6.21
C ARG A 79 14.37 11.65 -7.31
N ASP A 80 14.92 11.64 -8.52
CA ASP A 80 14.42 12.36 -9.69
C ASP A 80 13.73 11.43 -10.71
N ARG A 81 13.54 10.15 -10.36
CA ARG A 81 12.79 9.20 -11.19
C ARG A 81 11.34 9.67 -11.27
N PRO A 82 10.72 9.72 -12.47
CA PRO A 82 9.30 10.00 -12.58
C PRO A 82 8.48 9.03 -11.74
N THR A 83 7.72 9.57 -10.78
CA THR A 83 6.84 8.79 -9.92
C THR A 83 5.50 8.55 -10.60
N GLN A 84 4.89 7.42 -10.27
CA GLN A 84 3.57 7.03 -10.75
C GLN A 84 2.98 6.01 -9.78
N THR A 85 1.67 5.81 -9.88
CA THR A 85 1.02 4.70 -9.18
C THR A 85 1.49 3.37 -9.77
N ILE A 86 1.90 2.45 -8.90
CA ILE A 86 2.39 1.12 -9.25
C ILE A 86 1.71 0.13 -8.33
N GLY A 87 0.98 -0.82 -8.91
CA GLY A 87 0.19 -1.78 -8.15
C GLY A 87 -1.12 -2.12 -8.83
N CYS A 88 -2.01 -2.75 -8.08
CA CYS A 88 -3.35 -3.10 -8.54
C CYS A 88 -4.40 -2.71 -7.49
N LEU A 89 -5.55 -2.27 -7.99
CA LEU A 89 -6.78 -2.15 -7.21
C LEU A 89 -7.53 -3.48 -7.26
N LEU A 90 -8.23 -3.80 -6.19
CA LEU A 90 -8.88 -5.09 -5.98
C LEU A 90 -10.38 -4.88 -5.69
N PRO A 91 -11.24 -5.74 -6.23
CA PRO A 91 -12.67 -5.68 -5.94
C PRO A 91 -12.97 -6.02 -4.47
N GLU A 92 -14.15 -5.61 -3.98
CA GLU A 92 -14.57 -5.79 -2.58
C GLU A 92 -14.52 -7.25 -2.09
N ALA A 93 -14.88 -8.19 -2.96
CA ALA A 93 -14.83 -9.63 -2.71
C ALA A 93 -13.63 -10.30 -3.40
N CYS A 94 -12.44 -9.71 -3.29
CA CYS A 94 -11.23 -10.26 -3.89
C CYS A 94 -10.88 -11.65 -3.32
N THR A 95 -10.69 -12.63 -4.21
CA THR A 95 -10.23 -13.97 -3.86
C THR A 95 -8.71 -14.08 -4.06
N PRO A 96 -8.03 -15.07 -3.45
CA PRO A 96 -6.61 -15.30 -3.70
C PRO A 96 -6.27 -15.45 -5.20
N GLN A 97 -7.15 -16.09 -5.98
CA GLN A 97 -7.02 -16.23 -7.42
C GLN A 97 -7.17 -14.90 -8.16
N ALA A 98 -8.13 -14.06 -7.75
CA ALA A 98 -8.29 -12.73 -8.33
C ALA A 98 -7.07 -11.84 -8.04
N LEU A 99 -6.54 -11.90 -6.81
CA LEU A 99 -5.30 -11.22 -6.43
C LEU A 99 -4.12 -11.68 -7.29
N GLU A 100 -3.96 -12.99 -7.47
CA GLU A 100 -2.91 -13.58 -8.31
C GLU A 100 -3.02 -13.05 -9.76
N GLN A 101 -4.21 -13.05 -10.33
CA GLN A 101 -4.46 -12.53 -11.68
C GLN A 101 -4.10 -11.04 -11.78
N SER A 102 -4.54 -10.22 -10.82
CA SER A 102 -4.23 -8.78 -10.80
C SER A 102 -2.72 -8.52 -10.69
N LEU A 103 -2.00 -9.28 -9.86
CA LEU A 103 -0.54 -9.14 -9.73
C LEU A 103 0.19 -9.61 -10.99
N ASN A 104 -0.26 -10.69 -11.64
CA ASN A 104 0.30 -11.19 -12.89
C ASN A 104 0.12 -10.23 -14.08
N GLN A 105 -0.77 -9.25 -13.99
CA GLN A 105 -0.91 -8.19 -15.01
C GLN A 105 0.13 -7.08 -14.89
N LEU A 106 0.86 -6.98 -13.76
CA LEU A 106 1.82 -5.91 -13.52
C LEU A 106 3.12 -6.02 -14.34
N PRO A 107 3.78 -7.20 -14.44
CA PRO A 107 5.08 -7.31 -15.10
C PRO A 107 5.16 -6.68 -16.51
N PRO A 108 4.24 -6.92 -17.46
CA PRO A 108 4.35 -6.29 -18.79
C PRO A 108 4.24 -4.76 -18.74
N GLN A 109 3.39 -4.21 -17.87
CA GLN A 109 3.23 -2.76 -17.71
C GLN A 109 4.47 -2.12 -17.06
N LEU A 110 5.02 -2.80 -16.05
CA LEU A 110 6.24 -2.41 -15.37
C LEU A 110 7.44 -2.42 -16.33
N THR A 111 7.56 -3.46 -17.16
CA THR A 111 8.63 -3.58 -18.15
C THR A 111 8.56 -2.47 -19.19
N ALA A 112 7.38 -2.24 -19.78
CA ALA A 112 7.20 -1.20 -20.80
C ALA A 112 7.58 0.20 -20.27
N ARG A 113 7.08 0.56 -19.08
CA ARG A 113 7.41 1.84 -18.44
C ARG A 113 8.86 1.90 -17.96
N GLY A 114 9.37 0.78 -17.44
CA GLY A 114 10.73 0.66 -16.91
C GLY A 114 11.81 0.81 -17.96
N ILE A 115 11.60 0.28 -19.17
CA ILE A 115 12.51 0.49 -20.30
C ILE A 115 12.60 1.98 -20.62
N GLY A 116 11.46 2.69 -20.67
CA GLY A 116 11.44 4.14 -20.91
C GLY A 116 12.21 4.92 -19.84
N GLN A 117 12.06 4.57 -18.56
CA GLN A 117 12.80 5.21 -17.47
C GLN A 117 14.30 4.91 -17.55
N ALA A 118 14.68 3.65 -17.78
CA ALA A 118 16.09 3.25 -17.88
C ALA A 118 16.81 3.85 -19.10
N LEU A 119 16.11 4.01 -20.23
CA LEU A 119 16.67 4.69 -21.42
C LEU A 119 16.91 6.18 -21.19
N ALA A 120 16.07 6.82 -20.38
CA ALA A 120 16.28 8.23 -20.00
C ALA A 120 17.44 8.37 -19.01
N GLU A 121 17.55 7.45 -18.06
CA GLU A 121 18.60 7.42 -17.04
C GLU A 121 18.77 5.98 -16.53
N ASN A 122 19.96 5.40 -16.76
CA ASN A 122 20.23 3.98 -16.52
C ASN A 122 20.01 3.54 -15.07
N ARG A 123 20.20 4.46 -14.11
CA ARG A 123 19.95 4.16 -12.69
C ARG A 123 18.46 4.02 -12.36
N HIS A 124 17.53 4.44 -13.21
CA HIS A 124 16.08 4.33 -12.98
C HIS A 124 15.53 2.91 -13.20
N ASP A 125 16.10 1.93 -12.51
CA ASP A 125 15.86 0.49 -12.68
C ASP A 125 14.65 -0.07 -11.93
N PHE A 126 14.01 0.73 -11.07
CA PHE A 126 13.06 0.24 -10.07
C PHE A 126 11.93 -0.61 -10.66
N LEU A 127 11.30 -0.12 -11.75
CA LEU A 127 10.18 -0.82 -12.38
C LEU A 127 10.62 -2.15 -12.99
N LEU A 128 11.81 -2.19 -13.60
CA LEU A 128 12.37 -3.41 -14.20
C LEU A 128 12.70 -4.44 -13.12
N ARG A 129 13.32 -4.01 -12.01
CA ARG A 129 13.58 -4.90 -10.86
C ARG A 129 12.30 -5.42 -10.25
N LEU A 130 11.27 -4.59 -10.13
CA LEU A 130 9.97 -5.02 -9.62
C LEU A 130 9.31 -6.02 -10.56
N ALA A 131 9.35 -5.79 -11.88
CA ALA A 131 8.84 -6.74 -12.88
C ALA A 131 9.55 -8.09 -12.78
N GLN A 132 10.89 -8.08 -12.72
CA GLN A 132 11.70 -9.28 -12.57
C GLN A 132 11.37 -10.02 -11.27
N TYR A 133 11.23 -9.30 -10.15
CA TYR A 133 10.83 -9.89 -8.87
C TYR A 133 9.47 -10.59 -8.97
N MET A 134 8.48 -9.95 -9.61
CA MET A 134 7.15 -10.54 -9.79
C MET A 134 7.22 -11.83 -10.62
N LEU A 135 7.96 -11.82 -11.72
CA LEU A 135 8.17 -12.99 -12.58
C LEU A 135 8.97 -14.11 -11.89
N ALA A 136 9.84 -13.78 -10.95
CA ALA A 136 10.70 -14.72 -10.22
C ALA A 136 10.04 -15.29 -8.95
N GLY A 137 8.73 -15.52 -8.96
CA GLY A 137 8.00 -16.08 -7.82
C GLY A 137 7.45 -15.04 -6.82
N GLY A 138 7.55 -13.75 -7.16
CA GLY A 138 7.07 -12.67 -6.32
C GLY A 138 5.55 -12.70 -6.16
N VAL A 139 4.81 -13.01 -7.23
CA VAL A 139 3.34 -13.06 -7.21
C VAL A 139 2.85 -14.10 -6.20
N GLU A 140 3.38 -15.32 -6.25
CA GLU A 140 3.01 -16.44 -5.39
C GLU A 140 3.32 -16.13 -3.92
N ARG A 141 4.45 -15.46 -3.65
CA ARG A 141 4.82 -14.99 -2.32
C ARG A 141 3.79 -13.99 -1.79
N TRP A 142 3.43 -13.01 -2.60
CA TRP A 142 2.45 -11.99 -2.27
C TRP A 142 1.05 -12.56 -2.01
N VAL A 143 0.57 -13.44 -2.89
CA VAL A 143 -0.69 -14.15 -2.73
C VAL A 143 -0.69 -14.94 -1.42
N ARG A 144 0.40 -15.68 -1.13
CA ARG A 144 0.54 -16.45 0.11
C ARG A 144 0.44 -15.58 1.37
N HIS A 145 1.10 -14.44 1.39
CA HIS A 145 1.11 -13.55 2.57
C HIS A 145 -0.19 -12.76 2.73
N LEU A 146 -0.85 -12.39 1.63
CA LEU A 146 -2.09 -11.59 1.66
C LEU A 146 -3.37 -12.42 1.73
N SER A 147 -3.35 -13.70 1.38
CA SER A 147 -4.54 -14.58 1.48
C SER A 147 -5.26 -14.54 2.84
N PRO A 148 -4.55 -14.49 4.00
CA PRO A 148 -5.21 -14.32 5.29
C PRO A 148 -6.00 -13.02 5.44
N LEU A 149 -5.60 -11.94 4.76
CA LEU A 149 -6.32 -10.66 4.80
C LEU A 149 -7.63 -10.74 4.03
N LEU A 150 -7.61 -11.38 2.86
CA LEU A 150 -8.77 -11.54 1.98
C LEU A 150 -9.94 -12.29 2.63
N THR A 151 -9.64 -13.14 3.61
CA THR A 151 -10.63 -13.97 4.32
C THR A 151 -11.01 -13.40 5.68
N ARG A 152 -10.36 -12.32 6.15
CA ARG A 152 -10.50 -11.82 7.51
C ARG A 152 -11.52 -10.71 7.62
N GLN A 153 -12.77 -11.08 7.85
CA GLN A 153 -13.85 -10.13 8.11
C GLN A 153 -13.60 -9.27 9.38
N PRO A 154 -14.00 -7.98 9.41
CA PRO A 154 -14.59 -7.20 8.32
C PRO A 154 -13.56 -6.50 7.42
N ILE A 155 -12.28 -6.89 7.43
CA ILE A 155 -11.23 -6.23 6.64
C ILE A 155 -11.48 -6.46 5.16
N TRP A 156 -11.48 -5.37 4.40
CA TRP A 156 -11.47 -5.38 2.94
C TRP A 156 -10.11 -4.88 2.44
N LEU A 157 -9.38 -5.73 1.71
CA LEU A 157 -8.18 -5.34 0.97
C LEU A 157 -8.59 -4.77 -0.40
N ALA A 158 -8.47 -3.46 -0.56
CA ALA A 158 -8.86 -2.73 -1.77
C ALA A 158 -7.71 -2.56 -2.78
N GLY A 159 -6.46 -2.81 -2.38
CA GLY A 159 -5.36 -2.73 -3.32
C GLY A 159 -4.00 -3.10 -2.74
N VAL A 160 -3.07 -3.35 -3.64
CA VAL A 160 -1.66 -3.58 -3.35
C VAL A 160 -0.84 -2.61 -4.18
N MET A 161 -0.08 -1.75 -3.50
CA MET A 161 0.76 -0.72 -4.10
C MET A 161 2.23 -0.98 -3.80
N PHE A 162 3.11 -0.48 -4.67
CA PHE A 162 4.55 -0.59 -4.56
C PHE A 162 5.19 0.78 -4.81
N SER A 163 6.21 1.11 -4.03
CA SER A 163 7.04 2.28 -4.31
C SER A 163 8.44 2.10 -3.76
N LEU A 164 9.32 3.05 -4.07
CA LEU A 164 10.49 3.34 -3.27
C LEU A 164 10.13 4.35 -2.16
N PRO A 165 11.00 4.57 -1.16
CA PRO A 165 10.86 5.70 -0.26
C PRO A 165 10.72 6.99 -1.06
N LEU A 166 9.67 7.74 -0.77
CA LEU A 166 9.45 9.04 -1.40
C LEU A 166 10.41 10.06 -0.78
N ALA A 167 10.93 10.97 -1.61
CA ALA A 167 11.81 12.02 -1.14
C ALA A 167 11.06 12.94 -0.16
N VAL A 168 11.66 13.21 1.00
CA VAL A 168 11.15 14.21 1.93
C VAL A 168 11.43 15.59 1.35
N GLN A 169 10.38 16.34 1.06
CA GLN A 169 10.51 17.70 0.54
C GLN A 169 10.97 18.65 1.66
N PRO A 170 11.80 19.66 1.35
CA PRO A 170 12.18 20.68 2.32
C PRO A 170 10.95 21.32 2.98
N GLY A 171 10.96 21.42 4.31
CA GLY A 171 9.85 22.00 5.08
C GLY A 171 8.69 21.04 5.39
N MET A 172 8.75 19.76 5.00
CA MET A 172 7.80 18.77 5.48
C MET A 172 7.98 18.52 6.98
N THR A 173 6.88 18.58 7.73
CA THR A 173 6.85 18.17 9.13
C THR A 173 6.89 16.65 9.23
N GLU A 174 7.25 16.14 10.41
CA GLU A 174 7.04 14.73 10.74
C GLU A 174 5.57 14.36 10.47
N HIS A 175 5.35 13.21 9.82
CA HIS A 175 4.03 12.74 9.38
C HIS A 175 3.30 13.65 8.37
N GLY A 176 3.98 14.65 7.81
CA GLY A 176 3.50 15.44 6.69
C GLY A 176 3.28 14.58 5.46
N TRP A 177 2.26 14.90 4.68
CA TRP A 177 1.96 14.21 3.43
C TRP A 177 2.10 15.17 2.25
N TRP A 178 2.70 14.68 1.17
CA TRP A 178 2.83 15.38 -0.10
C TRP A 178 2.09 14.61 -1.20
N ALA A 179 1.45 15.33 -2.11
CA ALA A 179 0.69 14.77 -3.22
C ALA A 179 1.63 14.28 -4.35
N ASP A 180 2.45 13.29 -4.07
CA ASP A 180 3.26 12.59 -5.08
C ASP A 180 2.39 11.69 -5.98
N ALA A 181 2.76 11.57 -7.26
CA ALA A 181 2.00 10.81 -8.26
C ALA A 181 1.89 9.31 -7.96
N SER A 182 2.71 8.77 -7.05
CA SER A 182 2.52 7.41 -6.54
C SER A 182 1.19 7.23 -5.80
N TRP A 183 0.58 8.30 -5.28
CA TRP A 183 -0.69 8.24 -4.56
C TRP A 183 -1.94 8.32 -5.44
N ASP A 184 -1.81 8.73 -6.71
CA ASP A 184 -2.96 9.14 -7.52
C ASP A 184 -3.99 8.01 -7.70
N GLY A 185 -3.58 6.77 -7.93
CA GLY A 185 -4.53 5.67 -8.08
C GLY A 185 -5.33 5.36 -6.82
N ILE A 186 -4.75 5.50 -5.61
CA ILE A 186 -5.54 5.40 -4.38
C ILE A 186 -6.48 6.60 -4.25
N ARG A 187 -6.00 7.81 -4.57
CA ARG A 187 -6.79 9.04 -4.48
C ARG A 187 -7.95 9.08 -5.46
N GLU A 188 -7.86 8.38 -6.58
CA GLU A 188 -8.94 8.24 -7.55
C GLU A 188 -9.93 7.16 -7.12
N ASP A 189 -9.46 6.06 -6.51
CA ASP A 189 -10.30 4.95 -6.04
C ASP A 189 -11.17 5.33 -4.82
N VAL A 190 -10.65 6.13 -3.89
CA VAL A 190 -11.37 6.53 -2.66
C VAL A 190 -12.33 7.72 -2.85
N ARG A 191 -12.47 8.25 -4.07
CA ARG A 191 -13.32 9.43 -4.37
C ARG A 191 -14.81 9.13 -4.43
#